data_AF-A0A7X9BVU1-F1
#
_entry.id   AF-A0A7X9BVU1-F1
#
_cell.length_a   1.000
_cell.length_b   1.000
_cell.length_c   1.000
_cell.angle_alpha   90.00
_cell.angle_beta   90.00
_cell.angle_gamma   90.00
#
_symmetry.space_group_name_H-M   'P 1'
#
loop_
_entity.id
_entity.type
_entity.pdbx_description
1 polymer ?
#
loop_
_entity_poly.entity_id
_entity_poly.type
_entity_poly.pdbx_seq_one_letter_code
_entity_poly.pdbx_strand_id
1 'polypeptide(L)'
;MLVTGKAEFRRVNETYYFKDERDREHAYNSMEIEDDYGRITVTIPDDAMEIAKKLERGKFYNFQLDLREFRGKKKVYFVGIA
;
A
#
# COMPACT_ATOMS: atom_id res chain seq x y z
N MET A 1 -8.26 -3.27 -10.91
CA MET A 1 -8.55 -4.72 -10.89
C MET A 1 -8.35 -5.18 -9.47
N LEU A 2 -9.42 -5.66 -8.83
CA LEU A 2 -9.36 -6.12 -7.44
C LEU A 2 -8.73 -7.52 -7.38
N VAL A 3 -7.75 -7.69 -6.50
CA VAL A 3 -7.04 -8.95 -6.25
C VAL A 3 -7.01 -9.19 -4.75
N THR A 4 -7.21 -10.45 -4.35
CA THR A 4 -6.98 -10.91 -2.99
C THR A 4 -5.77 -11.85 -2.94
N GLY A 5 -4.95 -11.73 -1.91
CA GLY A 5 -3.77 -12.58 -1.76
C GLY A 5 -3.27 -12.64 -0.32
N LYS A 6 -2.82 -13.82 0.11
CA LYS A 6 -2.20 -14.00 1.42
C LYS A 6 -0.73 -13.60 1.34
N ALA A 7 -0.31 -12.64 2.16
CA ALA A 7 1.09 -12.20 2.26
C ALA A 7 1.45 -11.86 3.71
N GLU A 8 2.74 -11.84 4.02
CA GLU A 8 3.29 -11.34 5.27
C GLU A 8 3.31 -9.81 5.26
N PHE A 9 2.78 -9.17 6.30
CA PHE A 9 2.99 -7.75 6.53
C PHE A 9 4.40 -7.49 7.07
N ARG A 10 5.15 -6.59 6.42
CA ARG A 10 6.53 -6.27 6.80
C ARG A 10 6.61 -4.97 7.58
N ARG A 11 6.17 -3.86 6.99
CA ARG A 11 6.19 -2.53 7.61
C ARG A 11 5.38 -1.51 6.82
N VAL A 12 4.91 -0.46 7.50
CA VAL A 12 4.56 0.83 6.87
C VAL A 12 5.86 1.62 6.67
N ASN A 13 6.05 2.17 5.48
CA ASN A 13 7.18 3.04 5.17
C ASN A 13 6.94 4.46 5.71
N GLU A 14 8.01 5.22 5.88
CA GLU A 14 7.88 6.64 6.22
C GLU A 14 7.08 7.39 5.15
N THR A 15 6.16 8.25 5.58
CA THR A 15 5.35 9.07 4.68
C THR A 15 6.25 10.03 3.92
N TYR A 16 6.16 9.99 2.59
CA TYR A 16 6.88 10.90 1.72
C TYR A 16 5.99 12.09 1.35
N TYR A 17 6.45 13.31 1.64
CA TYR A 17 5.75 14.54 1.30
C TYR A 17 6.34 15.16 0.03
N PHE A 18 5.49 15.61 -0.87
CA PHE A 18 5.91 16.30 -2.09
C PHE A 18 4.91 17.36 -2.50
N LYS A 19 5.38 18.38 -3.23
CA LYS A 19 4.53 19.41 -3.81
C LYS A 19 4.25 19.13 -5.28
N ASP A 20 3.02 19.40 -5.73
CA ASP A 20 2.69 19.38 -7.15
C ASP A 20 3.06 20.69 -7.86
N GLU A 21 2.85 20.75 -9.17
CA GLU A 21 3.13 21.94 -10.01
C GLU A 21 2.32 23.19 -9.61
N ARG A 22 1.31 23.05 -8.73
CA ARG A 22 0.48 24.13 -8.19
C ARG A 22 0.83 24.45 -6.73
N ASP A 23 1.99 24.02 -6.26
CA ASP A 23 2.49 24.18 -4.89
C ASP A 23 1.62 23.53 -3.80
N ARG A 24 0.75 22.58 -4.17
CA ARG A 24 -0.07 21.83 -3.19
C ARG A 24 0.73 20.68 -2.63
N GLU A 25 0.74 20.55 -1.31
CA GLU A 25 1.40 19.47 -0.59
C GLU A 25 0.57 18.17 -0.66
N HIS A 26 1.25 17.06 -0.94
CA HIS A 26 0.69 15.72 -1.02
C HIS A 26 1.52 14.78 -0.15
N ALA A 27 0.85 13.83 0.51
CA ALA A 27 1.48 12.74 1.23
C ALA A 27 1.42 11.46 0.39
N TYR A 28 2.50 10.68 0.41
CA TYR A 28 2.57 9.35 -0.16
C TYR A 28 2.84 8.33 0.93
N ASN A 29 1.82 7.56 1.25
CA ASN A 29 1.88 6.46 2.20
C ASN A 29 2.06 5.12 1.48
N SER A 30 2.90 4.24 2.02
CA SER A 30 3.11 2.91 1.46
C SER A 30 3.49 1.88 2.52
N MET A 31 3.32 0.61 2.20
CA MET A 31 3.83 -0.50 3.00
C MET A 31 4.49 -1.57 2.15
N GLU A 32 5.30 -2.38 2.80
CA GLU A 32 5.91 -3.58 2.23
C GLU A 32 5.12 -4.82 2.68
N ILE A 33 4.77 -5.67 1.71
CA ILE A 33 4.24 -7.02 1.93
C ILE A 33 5.11 -8.02 1.17
N GLU A 34 5.21 -9.24 1.69
CA GLU A 34 6.10 -10.27 1.16
C GLU A 34 5.41 -11.63 1.14
N ASP A 35 5.54 -12.35 0.04
CA ASP A 35 5.14 -13.76 -0.08
C ASP A 35 6.32 -14.60 -0.59
N ASP A 36 6.05 -15.86 -0.92
CA ASP A 36 7.08 -16.80 -1.41
C ASP A 36 7.69 -16.38 -2.76
N TYR A 37 7.02 -15.52 -3.53
CA TYR A 37 7.49 -15.01 -4.82
C TYR A 37 8.27 -13.70 -4.69
N GLY A 38 8.10 -12.98 -3.58
CA GLY A 38 8.96 -11.88 -3.21
C GLY A 38 8.23 -10.76 -2.49
N ARG A 39 8.92 -9.61 -2.41
CA ARG A 39 8.44 -8.43 -1.71
C ARG A 39 7.96 -7.36 -2.70
N ILE A 40 6.81 -6.77 -2.40
CA ILE A 40 6.29 -5.62 -3.15
C ILE A 40 5.97 -4.44 -2.21
N THR A 41 6.06 -3.24 -2.77
CA THR A 41 5.60 -2.00 -2.12
C THR A 41 4.22 -1.64 -2.65
N VAL A 42 3.26 -1.48 -1.75
CA VAL A 42 1.88 -1.09 -2.08
C VAL A 42 1.58 0.30 -1.53
N THR A 43 0.86 1.10 -2.31
CA THR A 43 0.40 2.43 -1.89
C THR A 43 -0.76 2.29 -0.91
N ILE A 44 -0.75 3.07 0.18
CA ILE A 44 -1.84 3.13 1.15
C ILE A 44 -2.63 4.42 0.92
N PRO A 45 -3.91 4.34 0.54
CA PRO A 45 -4.83 5.47 0.58
C PRO A 45 -5.01 6.02 2.01
N ASP A 46 -5.27 7.32 2.16
CA ASP A 46 -5.37 7.97 3.47
C ASP A 46 -6.48 7.37 4.36
N ASP A 47 -7.61 6.97 3.75
CA ASP A 47 -8.73 6.29 4.42
C ASP A 47 -8.38 4.88 4.90
N ALA A 48 -7.37 4.24 4.28
CA ALA A 48 -6.90 2.90 4.66
C ALA A 48 -5.72 2.94 5.66
N MET A 49 -5.17 4.12 5.98
CA MET A 49 -4.02 4.24 6.90
C MET A 49 -4.29 3.71 8.30
N GLU A 50 -5.50 3.92 8.82
CA GLU A 50 -5.88 3.46 10.16
C GLU A 50 -5.97 1.94 10.26
N ILE A 51 -6.23 1.25 9.14
CA ILE A 51 -6.16 -0.21 9.06
C ILE A 51 -4.69 -0.64 8.99
N ALA A 52 -3.90 -0.01 8.12
CA ALA A 52 -2.50 -0.37 7.90
C ALA A 52 -1.64 -0.24 9.18
N LYS A 53 -1.88 0.77 10.01
CA LYS A 53 -1.18 0.98 11.30
C LYS A 53 -1.45 -0.12 12.34
N LYS A 54 -2.55 -0.87 12.21
CA LYS A 54 -2.92 -1.95 13.14
C LYS A 54 -2.32 -3.30 12.74
N LEU A 55 -1.68 -3.39 11.58
CA LEU A 55 -1.06 -4.62 11.11
C LEU A 55 0.21 -4.90 11.92
N GLU A 56 0.38 -6.16 12.31
CA GLU A 56 1.53 -6.61 13.09
C GLU A 56 2.59 -7.21 12.16
N ARG A 57 3.82 -6.72 12.29
CA ARG A 57 4.95 -7.22 11.51
C ARG A 57 5.13 -8.73 11.71
N GLY A 58 5.34 -9.47 10.62
CA GLY A 58 5.51 -10.92 10.64
C GLY A 58 4.20 -11.71 10.61
N LYS A 59 3.04 -11.04 10.67
CA LYS A 59 1.74 -11.70 10.52
C LYS A 59 1.33 -11.79 9.05
N PHE A 60 0.64 -12.88 8.72
CA PHE A 60 0.07 -13.09 7.41
C PHE A 60 -1.40 -12.65 7.39
N TYR A 61 -1.77 -11.91 6.36
CA TYR A 61 -3.13 -11.44 6.13
C TYR A 61 -3.57 -11.70 4.70
N ASN A 62 -4.88 -11.80 4.46
CA ASN A 62 -5.45 -11.80 3.12
C ASN A 62 -5.66 -10.36 2.66
N PHE A 63 -4.68 -9.79 1.97
CA PHE A 63 -4.74 -8.43 1.47
C PHE A 63 -5.72 -8.30 0.32
N GLN A 64 -6.58 -7.29 0.38
CA GLN A 64 -7.36 -6.79 -0.74
C GLN A 64 -6.57 -5.65 -1.40
N LEU A 65 -6.21 -5.84 -2.66
CA LEU A 65 -5.38 -4.92 -3.43
C LEU A 65 -6.09 -4.51 -4.72
N ASP A 66 -6.01 -3.23 -5.09
CA ASP A 66 -6.50 -2.73 -6.37
C ASP A 66 -5.34 -2.30 -7.27
N LEU A 67 -5.22 -2.97 -8.43
CA LEU A 67 -4.25 -2.62 -9.46
C LEU A 67 -4.86 -1.58 -10.40
N ARG A 68 -4.24 -0.40 -10.45
CA ARG A 68 -4.67 0.75 -11.25
C ARG A 68 -3.52 1.33 -12.06
N GLU A 69 -3.84 1.94 -13.18
CA GLU A 69 -2.87 2.74 -13.94
C GLU A 69 -2.92 4.19 -13.46
N PHE A 70 -1.75 4.74 -13.10
CA PHE A 70 -1.60 6.13 -12.68
C PHE A 70 -0.42 6.75 -13.42
N ARG A 71 -0.71 7.74 -14.27
CA ARG A 71 0.29 8.44 -15.12
C ARG A 71 1.15 7.47 -15.96
N GLY A 72 0.51 6.49 -16.61
CA GLY A 72 1.19 5.50 -17.45
C GLY A 72 1.93 4.40 -16.67
N LYS A 73 1.84 4.39 -15.33
CA LYS A 73 2.48 3.38 -14.47
C LYS A 73 1.43 2.55 -13.77
N LYS A 74 1.57 1.22 -13.80
CA LYS A 74 0.75 0.33 -12.97
C LYS A 74 1.16 0.49 -11.51
N LYS A 75 0.18 0.75 -10.64
CA LYS A 75 0.35 0.88 -9.20
C LYS A 75 -0.61 -0.08 -8.48
N VAL A 76 -0.16 -0.54 -7.32
CA VAL A 76 -0.92 -1.43 -6.44
C VAL A 76 -1.35 -0.64 -5.22
N TYR A 77 -2.65 -0.64 -4.94
CA TYR A 77 -3.23 0.09 -3.83
C TYR A 77 -3.81 -0.86 -2.80
N PHE A 78 -3.52 -0.60 -1.53
CA PHE A 78 -4.15 -1.28 -0.41
C PHE A 78 -5.60 -0.83 -0.27
N VAL A 79 -6.51 -1.80 -0.16
CA VAL A 79 -7.94 -1.56 0.08
C VAL A 79 -8.30 -1.97 1.51
N GLY A 80 -7.84 -3.14 1.95
CA GLY A 80 -8.19 -3.69 3.25
C GLY A 80 -7.72 -5.13 3.41
N ILE A 81 -8.26 -5.80 4.41
CA ILE A 81 -8.01 -7.21 4.70
C ILE A 81 -9.35 -7.95 4.61
N ALA A 82 -9.35 -9.13 3.97
CA ALA A 82 -10.51 -10.01 3.85
C ALA A 82 -10.56 -11.07 4.97
#